data_AF-A0A959PL87-F1
#
_entry.id   AF-A0A959PL87-F1
#
_cell.length_a   1.000
_cell.length_b   1.000
_cell.length_c   1.000
_cell.angle_alpha   90.00
_cell.angle_beta   90.00
_cell.angle_gamma   90.00
#
_symmetry.space_group_name_H-M   'P 1'
#
loop_
_entity.id
_entity.type
_entity.pdbx_description
1 polymer ?
#
loop_
_entity_poly.entity_id
_entity_poly.type
_entity_poly.pdbx_seq_one_letter_code
_entity_poly.pdbx_strand_id
1 'polypeptide(L)'
;MNLSISNKVVSPTGKRMDCQVKVSGLFSEPYEIKLRIVSREVMKDNQIEDLIEQVIDRKKQWKQGKKFLALNLNGINANAYITKINNDADNS
;
A
#
# COMPACT_ATOMS: atom_id res chain seq x y z
N MET A 1 2.28 3.12 14.80
CA MET A 1 2.71 2.17 13.74
C MET A 1 3.72 2.92 12.89
N ASN A 2 4.88 2.34 12.61
CA ASN A 2 5.90 3.03 11.83
C ASN A 2 5.81 2.58 10.37
N LEU A 3 5.67 3.55 9.45
CA LEU A 3 5.57 3.33 8.01
C LEU A 3 6.81 3.89 7.35
N SER A 4 7.53 3.05 6.62
CA SER A 4 8.64 3.48 5.78
C SER A 4 8.33 3.18 4.33
N ILE A 5 8.17 4.23 3.52
CA ILE A 5 7.91 4.11 2.09
C ILE A 5 9.26 3.99 1.38
N SER A 6 9.48 2.87 0.70
CA SER A 6 10.62 2.63 -0.17
C SER A 6 10.18 2.49 -1.62
N ASN A 7 11.06 2.82 -2.56
CA ASN A 7 10.82 2.63 -4.01
C ASN A 7 9.51 3.24 -4.52
N LYS A 8 9.20 4.48 -4.14
CA LYS A 8 8.05 5.23 -4.68
C LYS A 8 8.33 5.59 -6.15
N VAL A 9 7.56 4.99 -7.06
CA VAL A 9 7.61 5.27 -8.51
C VAL A 9 6.25 5.79 -8.94
N VAL A 10 6.19 7.05 -9.34
CA VAL A 10 4.99 7.67 -9.89
C VAL A 10 5.09 7.66 -11.42
N SER A 11 4.02 7.24 -12.10
CA SER A 11 3.95 7.28 -13.56
C SER A 11 4.03 8.72 -14.07
N PRO A 12 4.47 8.95 -15.33
CA PRO A 12 4.52 10.29 -15.93
C PRO A 12 3.18 11.05 -15.91
N THR A 13 2.05 10.33 -15.90
CA THR A 13 0.71 10.92 -15.84
C THR A 13 0.27 11.28 -14.42
N GLY A 14 1.02 10.89 -13.38
CA GLY A 14 0.66 11.07 -11.97
C GLY A 14 -0.54 10.22 -11.50
N LYS A 15 -1.08 9.37 -12.37
CA LYS A 15 -2.29 8.57 -12.11
C LYS A 15 -2.02 7.16 -11.60
N ARG A 16 -0.79 6.66 -11.78
CA ARG A 16 -0.34 5.39 -11.21
C ARG A 16 0.85 5.64 -10.29
N MET A 17 0.84 4.99 -9.15
CA MET A 17 1.96 4.93 -8.23
C MET A 17 2.20 3.48 -7.87
N ASP A 18 3.45 3.05 -8.01
CA ASP A 18 3.95 1.78 -7.51
C ASP A 18 4.86 2.12 -6.32
N CYS A 19 4.63 1.52 -5.16
CA CYS A 19 5.52 1.72 -4.01
C CYS A 19 5.64 0.46 -3.17
N GLN A 20 6.72 0.41 -2.41
CA GLN A 20 6.96 -0.61 -1.41
C GLN A 20 6.88 0.05 -0.04
N VAL A 21 6.19 -0.58 0.90
CA VAL A 21 6.00 -0.02 2.24
C VAL A 21 6.42 -1.07 3.24
N LYS A 22 7.42 -0.72 4.04
CA LYS A 22 7.80 -1.49 5.21
C LYS A 22 6.95 -1.03 6.38
N VAL A 23 6.23 -1.99 6.96
CA VAL A 23 5.36 -1.77 8.10
C VAL A 23 6.00 -2.41 9.30
N SER A 24 6.28 -1.61 10.32
CA SER A 24 6.79 -2.07 11.60
C SER A 24 5.83 -1.68 12.72
N GLY A 25 5.37 -2.65 13.50
CA GLY A 25 4.53 -2.45 14.68
C GLY A 25 5.26 -2.89 15.95
N LEU A 26 4.87 -2.35 17.11
CA LEU A 26 5.42 -2.80 18.41
C LEU A 26 5.03 -4.26 18.75
N PHE A 27 3.89 -4.72 18.23
CA PHE A 27 3.28 -6.02 18.57
C PHE A 27 3.07 -6.94 17.35
N SER A 28 3.60 -6.55 16.19
CA SER A 28 3.46 -7.32 14.94
C SER A 28 4.82 -7.43 14.28
N GLU A 29 5.12 -8.62 13.76
CA GLU A 29 6.34 -8.81 12.97
C GLU A 29 6.39 -7.79 11.82
N PRO A 30 7.57 -7.21 11.57
CA PRO A 30 7.75 -6.30 10.45
C PRO A 30 7.52 -7.07 9.14
N TYR A 31 6.79 -6.44 8.22
CA TYR A 31 6.54 -7.00 6.91
C TYR A 31 6.65 -5.90 5.86
N GLU A 32 6.94 -6.31 4.63
CA GLU A 32 6.98 -5.42 3.48
C GLU A 32 5.81 -5.71 2.55
N ILE A 33 5.14 -4.64 2.11
CA ILE A 33 4.06 -4.70 1.14
C ILE A 33 4.50 -3.97 -0.11
N LYS A 34 4.41 -4.64 -1.26
CA LYS A 34 4.39 -3.96 -2.56
C LYS A 34 2.96 -3.64 -2.92
N LEU A 35 2.69 -2.37 -3.16
CA LEU A 35 1.36 -1.88 -3.50
C LEU A 35 1.40 -0.99 -4.74
N ARG A 36 0.30 -1.03 -5.48
CA ARG A 36 0.04 -0.22 -6.67
C ARG A 36 -1.24 0.55 -6.44
N ILE A 37 -1.19 1.87 -6.59
CA ILE A 37 -2.36 2.74 -6.57
C ILE A 37 -2.61 3.23 -8.00
N VAL A 38 -3.84 3.07 -8.47
CA VAL A 38 -4.30 3.57 -9.77
C VAL A 38 -5.48 4.49 -9.53
N SER A 39 -5.31 5.76 -9.87
CA SER A 39 -6.29 6.82 -9.74
C SER A 39 -6.79 7.28 -11.12
N ARG A 40 -8.02 7.77 -11.18
CA ARG A 40 -8.51 8.50 -12.36
C ARG A 40 -7.93 9.92 -12.45
N GLU A 41 -7.52 10.44 -11.29
CA GLU A 41 -7.01 11.81 -11.09
C GLU A 41 -5.52 11.79 -10.73
N VAL A 42 -4.84 12.91 -10.94
CA VAL A 42 -3.42 13.08 -10.59
C VAL A 42 -3.29 13.04 -9.06
N MET A 43 -2.48 12.11 -8.54
CA MET A 43 -2.20 12.01 -7.10
C MET A 43 -1.30 13.16 -6.67
N LYS A 44 -1.71 13.91 -5.64
CA LYS A 44 -0.87 14.91 -5.00
C LYS A 44 0.01 14.26 -3.94
N ASP A 45 1.23 14.75 -3.76
CA ASP A 45 2.17 14.17 -2.79
C ASP A 45 1.64 14.16 -1.36
N ASN A 46 0.91 15.19 -0.96
CA ASN A 46 0.28 15.26 0.37
C ASN A 46 -0.84 14.24 0.59
N GLN A 47 -1.36 13.61 -0.46
CA GLN A 47 -2.39 12.57 -0.34
C GLN A 47 -1.79 11.17 -0.29
N ILE A 48 -0.53 11.00 -0.69
CA ILE A 48 0.07 9.67 -0.89
C ILE A 48 0.22 8.91 0.43
N GLU A 49 0.61 9.60 1.50
CA GLU A 49 0.72 9.01 2.82
C GLU A 49 -0.65 8.55 3.35
N ASP A 50 -1.67 9.41 3.29
CA ASP A 50 -3.05 9.08 3.67
C ASP A 50 -3.59 7.87 2.89
N LEU A 51 -3.31 7.80 1.60
CA LEU A 51 -3.74 6.69 0.74
C LEU A 51 -3.05 5.38 1.14
N ILE A 52 -1.77 5.43 1.46
CA ILE A 52 -1.01 4.26 1.93
C ILE A 52 -1.53 3.80 3.29
N GLU A 53 -1.79 4.72 4.21
CA GLU A 53 -2.33 4.38 5.53
C GLU A 53 -3.69 3.69 5.41
N GLN A 54 -4.58 4.22 4.55
CA GLN A 54 -5.87 3.58 4.24
C GLN A 54 -5.71 2.15 3.71
N VAL A 55 -4.73 1.91 2.82
CA VAL A 55 -4.44 0.56 2.30
C VAL A 55 -4.06 -0.38 3.43
N ILE A 56 -3.23 0.08 4.37
CA ILE A 56 -2.71 -0.78 5.43
C ILE A 56 -3.74 -1.04 6.53
N ASP A 57 -4.54 -0.04 6.89
CA ASP A 57 -5.63 -0.24 7.85
C ASP A 57 -6.68 -1.21 7.31
N ARG A 58 -7.03 -1.09 6.01
CA ARG A 58 -7.90 -2.08 5.36
C ARG A 58 -7.20 -3.42 5.17
N LYS A 59 -5.87 -3.47 5.05
CA LYS A 59 -5.08 -4.72 5.08
C LYS A 59 -5.20 -5.43 6.43
N LYS A 60 -5.32 -4.75 7.56
CA LYS A 60 -5.58 -5.43 8.86
C LYS A 60 -6.92 -6.18 8.85
N GLN A 61 -7.90 -5.70 8.08
CA GLN A 61 -9.17 -6.38 7.86
C GLN A 61 -9.08 -7.52 6.83
N TRP A 62 -7.94 -7.62 6.11
CA TRP A 62 -7.68 -8.65 5.12
C TRP A 62 -7.35 -9.97 5.81
N LYS A 63 -8.39 -10.77 6.08
CA LYS A 63 -8.19 -12.19 6.44
C LYS A 63 -7.63 -12.96 5.24
N GLN A 64 -6.64 -13.82 5.50
CA GLN A 64 -6.02 -14.73 4.53
C GLN A 64 -7.10 -15.44 3.70
N GLY A 65 -7.08 -15.27 2.37
CA GLY A 65 -7.95 -16.04 1.47
C GLY A 65 -8.35 -15.35 0.16
N LYS A 66 -8.39 -14.01 0.10
CA LYS A 66 -8.72 -13.29 -1.15
C LYS A 66 -7.46 -12.79 -1.84
N LYS A 67 -7.08 -13.46 -2.94
CA LYS A 67 -5.85 -13.21 -3.71
C LYS A 67 -5.74 -11.80 -4.30
N PHE A 68 -6.86 -11.10 -4.53
CA PHE A 68 -6.85 -9.75 -5.07
C PHE A 68 -8.09 -9.01 -4.57
N LEU A 69 -7.90 -7.91 -3.83
CA LEU A 69 -8.97 -6.97 -3.55
C LEU A 69 -8.50 -5.60 -3.99
N ALA A 70 -9.19 -5.03 -4.97
CA ALA A 70 -9.06 -3.62 -5.30
C ALA A 70 -9.71 -2.83 -4.17
N LEU A 71 -8.94 -2.05 -3.41
CA LEU A 71 -9.46 -1.19 -2.36
C LEU A 71 -9.75 0.18 -2.94
N ASN A 72 -11.03 0.59 -2.95
CA ASN A 72 -11.41 1.95 -3.33
C ASN A 72 -10.96 2.93 -2.22
N LEU A 73 -10.03 3.82 -2.53
CA LEU A 73 -9.48 4.76 -1.57
C LEU A 73 -10.33 6.01 -1.49
N ASN A 74 -10.54 6.52 -0.29
CA ASN A 74 -11.30 7.75 -0.10
C ASN A 74 -10.40 8.96 -0.41
N GLY A 75 -11.00 10.03 -0.94
CA GLY A 75 -10.32 11.30 -1.21
C GLY A 75 -9.85 11.48 -2.66
N ILE A 76 -9.66 10.38 -3.40
CA ILE A 76 -9.47 10.38 -4.87
C ILE A 76 -10.14 9.12 -5.43
N ASN A 77 -10.70 9.17 -6.64
CA ASN A 77 -11.29 7.99 -7.27
C ASN A 77 -10.17 7.01 -7.71
N ALA A 78 -9.64 6.26 -6.74
CA ALA A 78 -8.48 5.40 -6.88
C ALA A 78 -8.70 4.01 -6.30
N ASN A 79 -8.05 3.03 -6.93
CA ASN A 79 -8.00 1.66 -6.48
C ASN A 79 -6.56 1.30 -6.08
N ALA A 80 -6.40 0.71 -4.90
CA ALA A 80 -5.15 0.10 -4.48
C ALA A 80 -5.16 -1.41 -4.68
N TYR A 81 -4.01 -1.93 -5.09
CA TYR A 81 -3.73 -3.33 -5.31
C TYR A 81 -2.48 -3.71 -4.53
N ILE A 82 -2.60 -4.69 -3.65
CA ILE A 82 -1.42 -5.26 -2.97
C ILE A 82 -0.90 -6.40 -3.85
N THR A 83 0.30 -6.22 -4.40
CA THR A 83 0.88 -7.13 -5.40
C THR A 83 1.77 -8.19 -4.78
N LYS A 84 2.44 -7.88 -3.66
CA LYS A 84 3.25 -8.84 -2.91
C LYS A 84 3.28 -8.46 -1.43
N ILE A 85 3.22 -9.45 -0.56
CA ILE A 85 3.54 -9.31 0.86
C ILE A 85 4.76 -10.19 1.09
N ASN A 86 5.86 -9.60 1.52
CA ASN A 86 7.01 -10.33 2.04
C ASN A 86 6.95 -10.21 3.56
N ASN A 87 6.85 -11.34 4.26
CA ASN A 87 7.14 -11.36 5.69
C ASN A 87 8.63 -11.67 5.83
N ASP A 88 9.36 -10.95 6.69
CA ASP A 88 10.77 -11.27 6.96
C ASP A 88 10.93 -12.71 7.52
N ALA A 89 9.83 -13.33 7.99
CA ALA A 89 9.78 -14.71 8.47
C ALA A 89 9.94 -15.81 7.38
N ASP A 90 9.88 -15.48 6.08
CA ASP A 90 10.01 -16.49 5.00
C ASP A 90 11.48 -16.78 4.58
N ASN A 91 12.47 -16.28 5.33
CA ASN A 91 13.91 -16.51 5.07
C ASN A 91 14.64 -17.22 6.23
N SER A 92 13.94 -17.99 7.06
CA SER A 92 14.57 -18.82 8.10
C SER A 92 14.71 -20.28 7.66
#